data_AF-A0A0F3NCC1-F1
#
_entry.id   AF-A0A0F3NCC1-F1
#
_cell.length_a   1.000
_cell.length_b   1.000
_cell.length_c   1.000
_cell.angle_alpha   90.00
_cell.angle_beta   90.00
_cell.angle_gamma   90.00
#
_symmetry.space_group_name_H-M   'P 1'
#
loop_
_entity.id
_entity.type
_entity.pdbx_description
1 polymer ?
#
loop_
_entity_poly.entity_id
_entity_poly.type
_entity_poly.pdbx_seq_one_letter_code
_entity_poly.pdbx_strand_id
1 'polypeptide(L)'
;MIMRAVWGWFFMILIATSCSICAVFSYLDVKKDLAEFSQQYRKVMENDVRSVLVQVNQSLLNSYLSKQKENCPVQRIITSEDNDIISCSSEEWLAKLLLSVINLKEAFLGDISVKSIIYSIKPMLLKLDDNKISEAVAEIERLDSKKLTTFSRLKFSFKKIAHELHYLRSNMVQKVFFKWIVVKNQQDVLLHNLKEVESYLDASLWSDALNFSKKELSSVAELELWIQQLEDIVSMEKNILVIYDQLSKYIIKLPGVS
;
A
#
# COMPACT_ATOMS: atom_id res chain seq x y z
N MET A 1 -21.21 60.28 -34.65
CA MET A 1 -21.90 59.90 -33.38
C MET A 1 -22.28 58.41 -33.34
N ILE A 2 -22.83 57.86 -34.43
CA ILE A 2 -23.28 56.45 -34.53
C ILE A 2 -22.16 55.41 -34.27
N MET A 3 -20.96 55.66 -34.78
CA MET A 3 -19.84 54.71 -34.67
C MET A 3 -19.36 54.47 -33.23
N ARG A 4 -19.37 55.49 -32.35
CA ARG A 4 -19.00 55.33 -30.94
C ARG A 4 -20.02 54.51 -30.14
N ALA A 5 -21.31 54.62 -30.49
CA ALA A 5 -22.36 53.83 -29.86
C ALA A 5 -22.21 52.34 -30.24
N VAL A 6 -21.99 52.03 -31.52
CA VAL A 6 -21.81 50.65 -31.99
C VAL A 6 -20.65 49.95 -31.30
N TRP A 7 -19.51 50.62 -31.15
CA TRP A 7 -18.35 50.07 -30.42
C TRP A 7 -18.62 49.89 -28.92
N GLY A 8 -19.38 50.79 -28.28
CA GLY A 8 -19.79 50.65 -26.89
C GLY A 8 -20.69 49.44 -26.64
N TRP A 9 -21.66 49.20 -27.53
CA TRP A 9 -22.53 48.03 -27.47
C TRP A 9 -21.77 46.73 -27.75
N PHE A 10 -20.81 46.75 -28.68
CA PHE A 10 -19.96 45.59 -28.98
C PHE A 10 -19.12 45.18 -27.76
N PHE A 11 -18.50 46.14 -27.07
CA PHE A 11 -17.74 45.86 -25.85
C PHE A 11 -18.62 45.35 -24.69
N MET A 12 -19.83 45.89 -24.53
CA MET A 12 -20.77 45.41 -23.50
C MET A 12 -21.19 43.95 -23.73
N ILE A 13 -21.44 43.56 -24.99
CA ILE A 13 -21.77 42.17 -25.34
C ILE A 13 -20.56 41.24 -25.14
N LEU A 14 -19.34 41.70 -25.43
CA LEU A 14 -18.11 40.94 -25.22
C LEU A 14 -17.82 40.69 -23.73
N ILE A 15 -18.10 41.67 -22.87
CA ILE A 15 -17.96 41.53 -21.41
C ILE A 15 -19.03 40.61 -20.84
N ALA A 16 -20.29 40.74 -21.31
CA ALA A 16 -21.38 39.89 -20.85
C ALA A 16 -21.15 38.42 -21.23
N THR A 17 -20.68 38.17 -22.46
CA THR A 17 -20.37 36.80 -22.93
C THR A 17 -19.16 36.21 -22.22
N SER A 18 -18.10 36.98 -21.96
CA SER A 18 -16.94 36.48 -21.21
C SER A 18 -17.28 36.16 -19.75
N CYS A 19 -18.08 36.99 -19.08
CA CYS A 19 -18.57 36.69 -17.73
C CYS A 19 -19.45 35.43 -17.68
N SER A 20 -20.29 35.20 -18.70
CA SER A 20 -21.13 33.99 -18.77
C SER A 20 -20.31 32.72 -18.93
N ILE A 21 -19.23 32.75 -19.73
CA ILE A 21 -18.32 31.62 -19.93
C ILE A 21 -17.56 31.31 -18.63
N CYS A 22 -17.04 32.33 -17.95
CA CYS A 22 -16.38 32.14 -16.65
C CYS A 22 -17.31 31.52 -15.60
N ALA A 23 -18.58 31.95 -15.53
CA ALA A 23 -19.55 31.40 -14.59
C ALA A 23 -19.85 29.91 -14.86
N VAL A 24 -19.96 29.51 -16.13
CA VAL A 24 -20.20 28.11 -16.52
C VAL A 24 -18.98 27.24 -16.21
N PHE A 25 -17.76 27.73 -16.47
CA PHE A 25 -16.54 27.00 -16.13
C PHE A 25 -16.40 26.82 -14.62
N SER A 26 -16.61 27.86 -13.81
CA SER A 26 -16.59 27.74 -12.34
C SER A 26 -17.66 26.79 -11.82
N TYR A 27 -18.86 26.77 -12.42
CA TYR A 27 -19.91 25.83 -12.05
C TYR A 27 -19.55 24.36 -12.37
N LEU A 28 -18.92 24.11 -13.52
CA LEU A 28 -18.47 22.78 -13.91
C LEU A 28 -17.31 22.28 -13.03
N ASP A 29 -16.40 23.16 -12.64
CA ASP A 29 -15.30 22.84 -11.72
C ASP A 29 -15.84 22.45 -10.33
N VAL A 30 -16.74 23.25 -9.77
CA VAL A 30 -17.38 22.96 -8.47
C VAL A 30 -18.18 21.66 -8.53
N LYS A 31 -18.86 21.37 -9.64
CA LYS A 31 -19.59 20.11 -9.81
C LYS A 31 -18.67 18.90 -9.90
N LYS A 32 -17.50 19.04 -10.52
CA LYS A 32 -16.48 18.00 -10.61
C LYS A 32 -15.85 17.73 -9.24
N ASP A 33 -15.49 18.78 -8.51
CA ASP A 33 -14.97 18.68 -7.14
C ASP A 33 -15.98 18.00 -6.21
N LEU A 34 -17.27 18.35 -6.31
CA LEU A 34 -18.32 17.73 -5.49
C LEU A 34 -18.50 16.23 -5.81
N ALA A 35 -18.35 15.84 -7.07
CA ALA A 35 -18.45 14.44 -7.50
C ALA A 35 -17.25 13.61 -7.00
N GLU A 36 -16.03 14.14 -7.11
CA GLU A 36 -14.82 13.51 -6.56
C GLU A 36 -14.91 13.41 -5.03
N PHE A 37 -15.37 14.47 -4.36
CA PHE A 37 -15.58 14.46 -2.91
C PHE A 37 -16.60 13.40 -2.49
N SER A 38 -17.70 13.24 -3.23
CA SER A 38 -18.73 12.23 -2.93
C SER A 38 -18.21 10.79 -3.09
N GLN A 39 -17.38 10.52 -4.09
CA GLN A 39 -16.77 9.20 -4.30
C GLN A 39 -15.70 8.92 -3.22
N GLN A 40 -14.93 9.93 -2.84
CA GLN A 40 -13.92 9.82 -1.80
C GLN A 40 -14.58 9.60 -0.43
N TYR A 41 -15.66 10.31 -0.12
CA TYR A 41 -16.43 10.12 1.10
C TYR A 41 -17.06 8.72 1.18
N ARG A 42 -17.60 8.20 0.07
CA ARG A 42 -18.15 6.84 0.02
C ARG A 42 -17.07 5.76 0.24
N LYS A 43 -15.87 5.96 -0.33
CA LYS A 43 -14.70 5.07 -0.09
C LYS A 43 -14.20 5.14 1.34
N VAL A 44 -14.18 6.33 1.95
CA VAL A 44 -13.81 6.53 3.36
C VAL A 44 -14.81 5.81 4.25
N MET A 45 -16.12 5.94 4.01
CA MET A 45 -17.14 5.31 4.86
C MET A 45 -17.15 3.77 4.75
N GLU A 46 -16.91 3.19 3.57
CA GLU A 46 -16.73 1.74 3.41
C GLU A 46 -15.45 1.24 4.09
N ASN A 47 -14.36 1.99 3.99
CA ASN A 47 -13.13 1.67 4.70
C ASN A 47 -13.27 1.81 6.21
N ASP A 48 -14.10 2.74 6.70
CA ASP A 48 -14.28 2.97 8.14
C ASP A 48 -15.14 1.89 8.79
N VAL A 49 -16.21 1.43 8.11
CA VAL A 49 -17.00 0.28 8.61
C VAL A 49 -16.16 -1.01 8.59
N ARG A 50 -15.34 -1.20 7.55
CA ARG A 50 -14.41 -2.35 7.47
C ARG A 50 -13.27 -2.23 8.48
N SER A 51 -12.74 -1.03 8.71
CA SER A 51 -11.66 -0.78 9.68
C SER A 51 -12.15 -0.98 11.11
N VAL A 52 -13.39 -0.58 11.43
CA VAL A 52 -14.02 -0.81 12.74
C VAL A 52 -14.28 -2.29 12.97
N LEU A 53 -14.79 -3.02 11.96
CA LEU A 53 -14.99 -4.47 12.08
C LEU A 53 -13.66 -5.20 12.26
N VAL A 54 -12.62 -4.79 11.51
CA VAL A 54 -11.25 -5.30 11.66
C VAL A 54 -10.68 -4.92 13.03
N GLN A 55 -10.87 -3.69 13.51
CA GLN A 55 -10.39 -3.21 14.81
C GLN A 55 -11.03 -3.95 15.97
N VAL A 56 -12.34 -4.22 15.93
CA VAL A 56 -13.02 -4.99 16.98
C VAL A 56 -12.49 -6.42 17.00
N ASN A 57 -12.35 -7.05 15.84
CA ASN A 57 -11.77 -8.39 15.72
C ASN A 57 -10.31 -8.42 16.17
N GLN A 58 -9.56 -7.37 15.86
CA GLN A 58 -8.16 -7.18 16.24
C GLN A 58 -8.01 -6.85 17.72
N SER A 59 -8.95 -6.16 18.35
CA SER A 59 -8.96 -5.91 19.80
C SER A 59 -9.26 -7.18 20.59
N LEU A 60 -10.19 -8.01 20.12
CA LEU A 60 -10.47 -9.33 20.68
C LEU A 60 -9.23 -10.20 20.53
N LEU A 61 -8.68 -10.29 19.32
CA LEU A 61 -7.47 -11.04 19.05
C LEU A 61 -6.28 -10.56 19.90
N ASN A 62 -6.08 -9.25 20.03
CA ASN A 62 -5.03 -8.67 20.85
C ASN A 62 -5.22 -8.99 22.33
N SER A 63 -6.46 -9.03 22.83
CA SER A 63 -6.77 -9.43 24.21
C SER A 63 -6.48 -10.91 24.47
N TYR A 64 -6.74 -11.78 23.48
CA TYR A 64 -6.39 -13.19 23.53
C TYR A 64 -4.87 -13.40 23.46
N LEU A 65 -4.20 -12.68 22.55
CA LEU A 65 -2.74 -12.72 22.40
C LEU A 65 -2.02 -12.16 23.62
N SER A 66 -2.51 -11.09 24.24
CA SER A 66 -1.92 -10.54 25.46
C SER A 66 -2.05 -11.53 26.63
N LYS A 67 -3.22 -12.17 26.76
CA LYS A 67 -3.48 -13.18 27.79
C LYS A 67 -2.60 -14.42 27.60
N GLN A 68 -2.31 -14.81 26.36
CA GLN A 68 -1.36 -15.91 26.09
C GLN A 68 0.10 -15.50 26.23
N LYS A 69 0.47 -14.27 25.86
CA LYS A 69 1.83 -13.73 26.02
C LYS A 69 2.23 -13.64 27.50
N GLU A 70 1.27 -13.38 28.39
CA GLU A 70 1.47 -13.38 29.84
C GLU A 70 1.66 -14.79 30.42
N ASN A 71 1.06 -15.81 29.78
CA ASN A 71 1.08 -17.20 30.24
C ASN A 71 2.17 -18.08 29.60
N CYS A 72 2.92 -17.60 28.61
CA CYS A 72 3.98 -18.36 27.94
C CYS A 72 5.35 -17.74 28.18
N PRO A 73 6.30 -18.44 28.84
CA PRO A 73 7.69 -18.01 28.81
C PRO A 73 8.19 -18.04 27.36
N VAL A 74 9.08 -17.10 27.02
CA VAL A 74 9.72 -16.95 25.70
C VAL A 74 10.57 -18.19 25.39
N GLN A 75 9.93 -19.29 25.02
CA GLN A 75 10.61 -20.45 24.47
C GLN A 75 10.60 -20.32 22.95
N ARG A 76 11.81 -20.25 22.38
CA ARG A 76 12.06 -20.63 21.00
C ARG A 76 11.23 -21.87 20.70
N ILE A 77 10.59 -21.88 19.54
CA ILE A 77 10.00 -23.08 18.95
C ILE A 77 11.15 -24.09 18.78
N ILE A 78 11.37 -24.89 19.83
CA ILE A 78 12.16 -26.11 19.83
C ILE A 78 11.11 -27.19 19.95
N THR A 79 10.81 -27.84 18.84
CA THR A 79 10.18 -29.16 18.89
C THR A 79 11.23 -30.12 19.44
N SER A 80 11.13 -30.49 20.72
CA SER A 80 11.65 -31.79 21.11
C SER A 80 10.70 -32.81 20.52
N GLU A 81 11.23 -33.72 19.70
CA GLU A 81 10.54 -34.96 19.31
C GLU A 81 10.39 -35.93 20.48
N ASP A 82 10.85 -35.57 21.67
CA ASP A 82 10.69 -36.37 22.89
C ASP A 82 9.81 -35.65 23.92
N ASN A 83 8.75 -36.39 24.29
CA ASN A 83 8.03 -36.40 25.56
C ASN A 83 8.27 -35.21 26.49
N ASP A 84 7.37 -34.23 26.42
CA ASP A 84 6.69 -33.74 27.62
C ASP A 84 5.30 -33.24 27.21
N ILE A 85 4.28 -33.91 27.74
CA ILE A 85 2.87 -33.66 27.47
C ILE A 85 2.50 -32.33 28.13
N ILE A 86 2.73 -31.23 27.43
CA ILE A 86 1.85 -30.06 27.52
C ILE A 86 0.90 -30.23 26.35
N SER A 87 -0.26 -30.84 26.59
CA SER A 87 -1.33 -30.89 25.61
C SER A 87 -1.79 -29.45 25.35
N CYS A 88 -1.13 -28.75 24.43
CA CYS A 88 -1.65 -27.49 23.92
C CYS A 88 -3.04 -27.79 23.37
N SER A 89 -4.05 -27.10 23.88
CA SER A 89 -5.36 -27.11 23.24
C SER A 89 -5.21 -26.62 21.79
N SER A 90 -6.12 -27.02 20.90
CA SER A 90 -6.11 -26.55 19.51
C SER A 90 -6.08 -25.02 19.42
N GLU A 91 -6.64 -24.33 20.41
CA GLU A 91 -6.64 -22.87 20.55
C GLU A 91 -5.26 -22.29 20.85
N GLU A 92 -4.52 -22.92 21.77
CA GLU A 92 -3.17 -22.47 22.16
C GLU A 92 -2.16 -22.65 21.02
N TRP A 93 -2.30 -23.75 20.27
CA TRP A 93 -1.49 -23.97 19.08
C TRP A 93 -1.78 -22.94 17.96
N LEU A 94 -3.07 -22.67 17.68
CA LEU A 94 -3.46 -21.66 16.68
C LEU A 94 -3.00 -20.25 17.06
N ALA A 95 -3.09 -19.88 18.33
CA ALA A 95 -2.64 -18.59 18.82
C ALA A 95 -1.11 -18.43 18.71
N LYS A 96 -0.33 -19.46 19.06
CA LYS A 96 1.14 -19.49 18.85
C LYS A 96 1.50 -19.35 17.37
N LEU A 97 0.75 -20.02 16.49
CA LEU A 97 0.93 -19.94 15.04
C LEU A 97 0.63 -18.52 14.52
N LEU A 98 -0.48 -17.92 14.96
CA LEU A 98 -0.85 -16.56 14.57
C LEU A 98 0.17 -15.52 15.06
N LEU A 99 0.65 -15.64 16.29
CA LEU A 99 1.70 -14.77 16.82
C LEU A 99 2.97 -14.87 15.97
N SER A 100 3.32 -16.06 15.50
CA SER A 100 4.48 -16.26 14.63
C SER A 100 4.28 -15.63 13.24
N VAL A 101 3.05 -15.59 12.72
CA VAL A 101 2.70 -14.88 11.47
C VAL A 101 2.72 -13.36 11.67
N ILE A 102 2.35 -12.86 12.85
CA ILE A 102 2.53 -11.43 13.19
C ILE A 102 4.02 -11.09 13.23
N ASN A 103 4.84 -11.90 13.89
CA ASN A 103 6.29 -11.71 13.91
C ASN A 103 6.90 -11.76 12.49
N LEU A 104 6.39 -12.63 11.61
CA LEU A 104 6.77 -12.67 10.19
C LEU A 104 6.48 -11.33 9.50
N LYS A 105 5.29 -10.77 9.71
CA LYS A 105 4.90 -9.46 9.17
C LYS A 105 5.80 -8.34 9.69
N GLU A 106 6.03 -8.31 10.99
CA GLU A 106 6.89 -7.30 11.62
C GLU A 106 8.33 -7.40 11.13
N ALA A 107 8.88 -8.62 11.01
CA ALA A 107 10.20 -8.85 10.43
C ALA A 107 10.27 -8.36 8.98
N PHE A 108 9.25 -8.66 8.17
CA PHE A 108 9.19 -8.21 6.78
C PHE A 108 9.16 -6.68 6.66
N LEU A 109 8.30 -6.01 7.43
CA LEU A 109 8.22 -4.54 7.44
C LEU A 109 9.46 -3.87 8.05
N GLY A 110 10.14 -4.56 8.97
CA GLY A 110 11.38 -4.14 9.61
C GLY A 110 12.64 -4.42 8.78
N ASP A 111 12.50 -4.86 7.52
CA ASP A 111 13.62 -5.23 6.64
C ASP A 111 14.52 -6.35 7.23
N ILE A 112 13.97 -7.22 8.08
CA ILE A 112 14.62 -8.38 8.69
C ILE A 112 14.37 -9.63 7.84
N SER A 113 15.35 -10.52 7.78
CA SER A 113 15.20 -11.82 7.09
C SER A 113 14.02 -12.63 7.64
N VAL A 114 13.08 -12.93 6.76
CA VAL A 114 11.86 -13.70 7.06
C VAL A 114 12.06 -15.22 6.94
N LYS A 115 13.17 -15.64 6.33
CA LYS A 115 13.47 -17.03 5.97
C LYS A 115 13.34 -18.00 7.15
N SER A 116 13.99 -17.69 8.27
CA SER A 116 13.96 -18.56 9.46
C SER A 116 12.56 -18.65 10.07
N ILE A 117 11.77 -17.58 10.00
CA ILE A 117 10.41 -17.53 10.53
C ILE A 117 9.48 -18.38 9.66
N ILE A 118 9.52 -18.23 8.32
CA ILE A 118 8.66 -19.01 7.42
C ILE A 118 8.97 -20.51 7.49
N TYR A 119 10.24 -20.91 7.55
CA TYR A 119 10.60 -22.33 7.69
C TYR A 119 10.14 -22.93 9.02
N SER A 120 10.18 -22.15 10.10
CA SER A 120 9.71 -22.58 11.42
C SER A 120 8.20 -22.85 11.44
N ILE A 121 7.41 -21.99 10.80
CA ILE A 121 5.94 -22.08 10.86
C ILE A 121 5.31 -22.92 9.75
N LYS A 122 6.01 -23.15 8.62
CA LYS A 122 5.49 -23.87 7.45
C LYS A 122 4.88 -25.24 7.80
N PRO A 123 5.53 -26.13 8.56
CA PRO A 123 4.94 -27.43 8.90
C PRO A 123 3.62 -27.30 9.66
N MET A 124 3.47 -26.25 10.47
CA MET A 124 2.23 -25.98 11.22
C MET A 124 1.13 -25.42 10.30
N LEU A 125 1.48 -24.51 9.39
CA LEU A 125 0.55 -23.97 8.41
C LEU A 125 -0.01 -25.06 7.49
N LEU A 126 0.83 -25.98 7.02
CA LEU A 126 0.41 -27.06 6.12
C LEU A 126 -0.47 -28.12 6.81
N LYS A 127 -0.40 -28.26 8.15
CA LYS A 127 -1.29 -29.16 8.90
C LYS A 127 -2.76 -28.71 8.89
N LEU A 128 -3.04 -27.46 8.56
CA LEU A 128 -4.41 -26.94 8.48
C LEU A 128 -5.17 -27.43 7.24
N ASP A 129 -4.47 -27.99 6.25
CA ASP A 129 -5.03 -28.44 4.96
C ASP A 129 -5.87 -27.35 4.26
N ASP A 130 -5.50 -26.08 4.45
CA ASP A 130 -6.12 -24.94 3.79
C ASP A 130 -5.35 -24.60 2.50
N ASN A 131 -6.04 -24.69 1.37
CA ASN A 131 -5.44 -24.42 0.06
C ASN A 131 -4.92 -22.98 -0.07
N LYS A 132 -5.63 -21.98 0.49
CA LYS A 132 -5.21 -20.56 0.42
C LYS A 132 -3.96 -20.32 1.25
N ILE A 133 -3.84 -20.98 2.40
CA ILE A 133 -2.62 -20.92 3.22
C ILE A 133 -1.47 -21.58 2.47
N SER A 134 -1.70 -22.76 1.87
CA SER A 134 -0.67 -23.49 1.14
C SER A 134 -0.14 -22.72 -0.08
N GLU A 135 -1.03 -22.12 -0.87
CA GLU A 135 -0.68 -21.23 -1.99
C GLU A 135 0.12 -20.01 -1.51
N ALA A 136 -0.32 -19.36 -0.43
CA ALA A 136 0.36 -18.18 0.11
C ALA A 136 1.76 -18.50 0.64
N VAL A 137 1.94 -19.65 1.29
CA VAL A 137 3.25 -20.13 1.75
C VAL A 137 4.18 -20.40 0.56
N ALA A 138 3.69 -21.07 -0.48
CA ALA A 138 4.48 -21.35 -1.68
C ALA A 138 4.94 -20.06 -2.38
N GLU A 139 4.05 -19.07 -2.46
CA GLU A 139 4.38 -17.77 -3.04
C GLU A 139 5.40 -16.99 -2.20
N ILE A 140 5.29 -17.02 -0.86
CA ILE A 140 6.29 -16.44 0.05
C ILE A 140 7.66 -17.08 -0.15
N GLU A 141 7.74 -18.41 -0.26
CA GLU A 141 9.01 -19.12 -0.50
C GLU A 141 9.62 -18.75 -1.87
N ARG A 142 8.77 -18.66 -2.90
CA ARG A 142 9.19 -18.22 -4.23
C ARG A 142 9.75 -16.80 -4.19
N LEU A 143 9.09 -15.88 -3.49
CA LEU A 143 9.51 -14.49 -3.37
C LEU A 143 10.78 -14.32 -2.51
N ASP A 144 10.91 -15.06 -1.40
CA ASP A 144 12.13 -15.08 -0.58
C ASP A 144 13.35 -15.51 -1.40
N SER A 145 13.19 -16.49 -2.30
CA SER A 145 14.27 -16.95 -3.19
C SER A 145 14.81 -15.86 -4.13
N LYS A 146 13.99 -14.86 -4.47
CA LYS A 146 14.38 -13.73 -5.32
C LYS A 146 15.25 -12.69 -4.60
N LYS A 147 15.45 -12.80 -3.29
CA LYS A 147 16.16 -11.81 -2.45
C LYS A 147 15.59 -10.40 -2.66
N LEU A 148 14.35 -10.21 -2.23
CA LEU A 148 13.65 -8.92 -2.35
C LEU A 148 14.50 -7.77 -1.80
N THR A 149 14.44 -6.62 -2.48
CA THR A 149 14.99 -5.40 -1.94
C THR A 149 14.16 -4.96 -0.73
N THR A 150 14.79 -4.24 0.19
CA THR A 150 14.10 -3.64 1.33
C THR A 150 13.21 -2.49 0.90
N PHE A 151 12.18 -2.18 1.70
CA PHE A 151 11.29 -1.03 1.43
C PHE A 151 12.08 0.28 1.35
N SER A 152 13.01 0.46 2.29
CA SER A 152 13.93 1.59 2.37
C SER A 152 14.80 1.74 1.10
N ARG A 153 15.38 0.65 0.61
CA ARG A 153 16.20 0.64 -0.61
C ARG A 153 15.37 0.83 -1.87
N LEU A 154 14.17 0.25 -1.94
CA LEU A 154 13.28 0.42 -3.08
C LEU A 154 12.87 1.88 -3.23
N LYS A 155 12.50 2.52 -2.11
CA LYS A 155 12.18 3.96 -2.07
C LYS A 155 13.38 4.83 -2.47
N PHE A 156 14.57 4.53 -1.97
CA PHE A 156 15.78 5.27 -2.37
C PHE A 156 16.07 5.11 -3.88
N SER A 157 15.96 3.89 -4.41
CA SER A 157 16.16 3.62 -5.83
C SER A 157 15.16 4.36 -6.71
N PHE A 158 13.89 4.46 -6.27
CA PHE A 158 12.87 5.26 -6.96
C PHE A 158 13.30 6.72 -7.06
N LYS A 159 13.68 7.34 -5.93
CA LYS A 159 14.10 8.76 -5.91
C LYS A 159 15.28 9.00 -6.85
N LYS A 160 16.21 8.06 -6.94
CA LYS A 160 17.33 8.13 -7.90
C LYS A 160 16.85 8.09 -9.36
N ILE A 161 16.00 7.13 -9.71
CA ILE A 161 15.45 7.00 -11.08
C ILE A 161 14.64 8.25 -11.46
N ALA A 162 13.75 8.70 -10.57
CA ALA A 162 12.94 9.90 -10.78
C ALA A 162 13.81 11.15 -10.99
N HIS A 163 14.91 11.27 -10.24
CA HIS A 163 15.87 12.36 -10.39
C HIS A 163 16.62 12.31 -11.72
N GLU A 164 17.07 11.12 -12.15
CA GLU A 164 17.74 10.91 -13.43
C GLU A 164 16.80 11.21 -14.61
N LEU A 165 15.55 10.75 -14.56
CA LEU A 165 14.53 11.06 -15.56
C LEU A 165 14.27 12.57 -15.65
N HIS A 166 14.16 13.24 -14.52
CA HIS A 166 14.02 14.70 -14.47
C HIS A 166 15.24 15.42 -15.07
N TYR A 167 16.45 14.95 -14.77
CA TYR A 167 17.70 15.51 -15.31
C TYR A 167 17.82 15.34 -16.82
N LEU A 168 17.52 14.14 -17.34
CA LEU A 168 17.61 13.84 -18.77
C LEU A 168 16.70 14.75 -19.60
N ARG A 169 15.49 15.01 -19.09
CA ARG A 169 14.46 15.79 -19.77
C ARG A 169 14.61 17.31 -19.62
N SER A 170 15.53 17.76 -18.78
CA SER A 170 15.84 19.18 -18.60
C SER A 170 16.65 19.73 -19.78
N ASN A 171 16.26 20.91 -20.29
CA ASN A 171 17.05 21.66 -21.30
C ASN A 171 18.42 22.09 -20.73
N MET A 172 19.39 22.46 -21.59
CA MET A 172 20.76 22.79 -21.13
C MET A 172 20.79 23.88 -20.03
N VAL A 173 19.95 24.91 -20.13
CA VAL A 173 19.78 25.94 -19.10
C VAL A 173 19.17 25.35 -17.82
N GLN A 174 18.20 24.45 -17.95
CA GLN A 174 17.61 23.73 -16.81
C GLN A 174 18.59 22.78 -16.13
N LYS A 175 19.53 22.21 -16.87
CA LYS A 175 20.63 21.37 -16.35
C LYS A 175 21.63 22.19 -15.55
N VAL A 176 21.99 23.39 -16.03
CA VAL A 176 22.91 24.31 -15.33
C VAL A 176 22.30 24.82 -14.01
N PHE A 177 21.00 25.09 -14.00
CA PHE A 177 20.27 25.53 -12.81
C PHE A 177 19.44 24.41 -12.19
N PHE A 178 19.79 23.14 -12.38
CA PHE A 178 18.95 21.99 -12.01
C PHE A 178 18.61 21.93 -10.51
N LYS A 179 19.48 22.46 -9.66
CA LYS A 179 19.24 22.59 -8.21
C LYS A 179 18.28 23.74 -7.85
N TRP A 180 18.12 24.73 -8.75
CA TRP A 180 17.35 25.97 -8.58
C TRP A 180 16.03 25.97 -9.35
N ILE A 181 15.93 25.24 -10.47
CA ILE A 181 14.70 25.03 -11.27
C ILE A 181 13.95 23.78 -10.78
N VAL A 182 13.95 23.55 -9.46
CA VAL A 182 12.95 22.67 -8.83
C VAL A 182 11.55 23.31 -8.90
N VAL A 183 11.48 24.59 -9.29
CA VAL A 183 10.25 25.37 -9.36
C VAL A 183 9.62 25.29 -10.75
N LYS A 184 8.56 24.48 -10.81
CA LYS A 184 7.37 24.58 -11.67
C LYS A 184 7.58 24.40 -13.18
N ASN A 185 7.52 23.15 -13.63
CA ASN A 185 6.81 22.84 -14.87
C ASN A 185 5.64 21.89 -14.56
N GLN A 186 4.48 22.44 -14.18
CA GLN A 186 3.26 21.66 -13.86
C GLN A 186 2.62 20.99 -15.09
N GLN A 187 3.14 21.23 -16.30
CA GLN A 187 2.66 20.64 -17.54
C GLN A 187 3.37 19.32 -17.89
N ASP A 188 4.44 18.94 -17.19
CA ASP A 188 5.09 17.65 -17.43
C ASP A 188 4.36 16.53 -16.68
N VAL A 189 3.51 15.82 -17.42
CA VAL A 189 2.72 14.67 -16.95
C VAL A 189 3.61 13.60 -16.30
N LEU A 190 4.81 13.33 -16.84
CA LEU A 190 5.72 12.35 -16.24
C LEU A 190 6.22 12.83 -14.88
N LEU A 191 6.63 14.09 -14.78
CA LEU A 191 7.12 14.65 -13.51
C LEU A 191 6.03 14.69 -12.44
N HIS A 192 4.79 15.00 -12.84
CA HIS A 192 3.64 14.90 -11.97
C HIS A 192 3.45 13.47 -11.46
N ASN A 193 3.41 12.48 -12.37
CA ASN A 193 3.20 11.08 -12.03
C ASN A 193 4.32 10.52 -11.14
N LEU A 194 5.58 10.92 -11.37
CA LEU A 194 6.71 10.56 -10.51
C LEU A 194 6.56 11.13 -9.08
N LYS A 195 6.09 12.37 -8.95
CA LYS A 195 5.84 13.01 -7.65
C LYS A 195 4.68 12.36 -6.90
N GLU A 196 3.61 11.98 -7.59
CA GLU A 196 2.49 11.24 -6.99
C GLU A 196 2.96 9.91 -6.42
N VAL A 197 3.76 9.14 -7.17
CA VAL A 197 4.36 7.90 -6.66
C VAL A 197 5.26 8.18 -5.46
N GLU A 198 6.09 9.22 -5.50
CA GLU A 198 6.92 9.60 -4.35
C GLU A 198 6.07 9.89 -3.11
N SER A 199 4.93 10.58 -3.27
CA SER A 199 3.99 10.87 -2.19
C SER A 199 3.39 9.59 -1.59
N TYR A 200 2.97 8.62 -2.41
CA TYR A 200 2.50 7.32 -1.91
C TYR A 200 3.59 6.57 -1.15
N LEU A 201 4.84 6.57 -1.63
CA LEU A 201 5.97 5.94 -0.96
C LEU A 201 6.36 6.66 0.35
N ASP A 202 6.17 7.99 0.42
CA ASP A 202 6.35 8.77 1.64
C ASP A 202 5.26 8.48 2.68
N ALA A 203 4.03 8.23 2.23
CA ALA A 203 2.90 7.82 3.07
C ALA A 203 2.88 6.31 3.40
N SER A 204 3.88 5.52 2.94
CA SER A 204 3.90 4.05 3.08
C SER A 204 2.71 3.32 2.45
N LEU A 205 2.08 3.93 1.44
CA LEU A 205 0.96 3.38 0.68
C LEU A 205 1.47 2.56 -0.51
N TRP A 206 2.15 1.44 -0.23
CA TRP A 206 2.87 0.64 -1.24
C TRP A 206 1.96 0.04 -2.32
N SER A 207 0.78 -0.43 -1.95
CA SER A 207 -0.20 -0.97 -2.90
C SER A 207 -0.75 0.12 -3.83
N ASP A 208 -1.01 1.32 -3.32
CA ASP A 208 -1.47 2.46 -4.11
C ASP A 208 -0.37 2.95 -5.06
N ALA A 209 0.87 3.02 -4.57
CA ALA A 209 2.04 3.32 -5.39
C ALA A 209 2.17 2.33 -6.56
N LEU A 210 1.96 1.03 -6.33
CA LEU A 210 2.02 0.00 -7.37
C LEU A 210 0.92 0.17 -8.40
N ASN A 211 -0.33 0.33 -7.95
CA ASN A 211 -1.48 0.51 -8.81
C ASN A 211 -1.33 1.73 -9.71
N PHE A 212 -0.91 2.85 -9.13
CA PHE A 212 -0.65 4.09 -9.87
C PHE A 212 0.50 3.90 -10.87
N SER A 213 1.62 3.32 -10.44
CA SER A 213 2.79 3.12 -11.31
C SER A 213 2.49 2.22 -12.51
N LYS A 214 1.75 1.13 -12.31
CA LYS A 214 1.33 0.26 -13.42
C LYS A 214 0.40 0.97 -14.41
N LYS A 215 -0.46 1.85 -13.93
CA LYS A 215 -1.43 2.57 -14.75
C LYS A 215 -0.79 3.71 -15.54
N GLU A 216 0.05 4.50 -14.88
CA GLU A 216 0.51 5.79 -15.40
C GLU A 216 1.99 5.81 -15.82
N LEU A 217 2.79 4.83 -15.38
CA LEU A 217 4.25 4.78 -15.59
C LEU A 217 4.75 3.48 -16.22
N SER A 218 3.87 2.53 -16.57
CA SER A 218 4.27 1.25 -17.16
C SER A 218 4.95 1.37 -18.52
N SER A 219 4.75 2.48 -19.24
CA SER A 219 5.44 2.76 -20.50
C SER A 219 6.86 3.31 -20.33
N VAL A 220 7.31 3.60 -19.10
CA VAL A 220 8.64 4.15 -18.81
C VAL A 220 9.60 2.99 -18.55
N ALA A 221 10.46 2.71 -19.53
CA ALA A 221 11.36 1.55 -19.50
C ALA A 221 12.31 1.56 -18.27
N GLU A 222 12.77 2.74 -17.86
CA GLU A 222 13.65 2.90 -16.70
C GLU A 222 12.99 2.48 -15.38
N LEU A 223 11.65 2.44 -15.33
CA LEU A 223 10.87 2.04 -14.15
C LEU A 223 10.43 0.57 -14.18
N GLU A 224 10.59 -0.16 -15.29
CA GLU A 224 10.06 -1.52 -15.44
C GLU A 224 10.55 -2.47 -14.32
N LEU A 225 11.86 -2.52 -14.12
CA LEU A 225 12.47 -3.34 -13.06
C LEU A 225 12.06 -2.87 -11.67
N TRP A 226 11.90 -1.57 -11.48
CA TRP A 226 11.48 -1.00 -10.21
C TRP A 226 10.03 -1.36 -9.88
N ILE A 227 9.12 -1.28 -10.85
CA ILE A 227 7.71 -1.67 -10.73
C ILE A 227 7.62 -3.18 -10.42
N GLN A 228 8.44 -4.00 -11.07
CA GLN A 228 8.48 -5.45 -10.80
C GLN A 228 8.94 -5.76 -9.37
N GLN A 229 9.93 -5.03 -8.84
CA GLN A 229 10.35 -5.18 -7.44
C GLN A 229 9.28 -4.70 -6.46
N LEU A 230 8.60 -3.60 -6.76
CA LEU A 230 7.47 -3.13 -5.96
C LEU A 230 6.34 -4.15 -5.93
N GLU A 231 6.03 -4.77 -7.08
CA GLU A 231 5.06 -5.84 -7.18
C GLU A 231 5.42 -7.06 -6.32
N ASP A 232 6.67 -7.50 -6.38
CA ASP A 232 7.14 -8.63 -5.59
C ASP A 232 7.02 -8.34 -4.07
N ILE A 233 7.34 -7.12 -3.63
CA ILE A 233 7.18 -6.70 -2.22
C ILE A 233 5.70 -6.64 -1.80
N VAL A 234 4.84 -6.03 -2.61
CA VAL A 234 3.40 -5.94 -2.33
C VAL A 234 2.77 -7.34 -2.34
N SER A 235 3.21 -8.23 -3.23
CA SER A 235 2.77 -9.63 -3.26
C SER A 235 3.18 -10.36 -1.98
N MET A 236 4.40 -10.15 -1.48
CA MET A 236 4.87 -10.75 -0.23
C MET A 236 4.00 -10.32 0.95
N GLU A 237 3.75 -9.01 1.09
CA GLU A 237 2.86 -8.47 2.14
C GLU A 237 1.46 -9.08 2.06
N LYS A 238 0.90 -9.12 0.85
CA LYS A 238 -0.44 -9.67 0.59
C LYS A 238 -0.55 -11.14 1.02
N ASN A 239 0.45 -11.97 0.69
CA ASN A 239 0.41 -13.39 1.04
C ASN A 239 0.55 -13.60 2.56
N ILE A 240 1.36 -12.80 3.25
CA ILE A 240 1.42 -12.81 4.73
C ILE A 240 0.04 -12.46 5.33
N LEU A 241 -0.63 -11.44 4.78
CA LEU A 241 -1.99 -11.06 5.21
C LEU A 241 -3.02 -12.15 4.95
N VAL A 242 -2.93 -12.87 3.81
CA VAL A 242 -3.83 -14.01 3.52
C VAL A 242 -3.71 -15.08 4.59
N ILE A 243 -2.48 -15.43 5.01
CA ILE A 243 -2.25 -16.40 6.08
C ILE A 243 -2.87 -15.90 7.40
N TYR A 244 -2.60 -14.64 7.76
CA TYR A 244 -3.17 -14.02 8.96
C TYR A 244 -4.70 -14.04 8.98
N ASP A 245 -5.33 -13.67 7.86
CA ASP A 245 -6.79 -13.61 7.73
C ASP A 245 -7.43 -14.99 7.82
N GLN A 246 -6.82 -16.03 7.23
CA GLN A 246 -7.34 -17.39 7.38
C GLN A 246 -7.19 -17.90 8.81
N LEU A 247 -6.00 -17.75 9.41
CA LEU A 247 -5.75 -18.17 10.80
C LEU A 247 -6.70 -17.48 11.79
N SER A 248 -6.97 -16.19 11.59
CA SER A 248 -7.92 -15.44 12.43
C SER A 248 -9.33 -16.05 12.37
N LYS A 249 -9.77 -16.52 11.20
CA LYS A 249 -11.08 -17.22 11.07
C LYS A 249 -11.12 -18.55 11.80
N TYR A 250 -10.00 -19.29 11.84
CA TYR A 250 -9.93 -20.54 12.60
C TYR A 250 -10.11 -20.28 14.10
N ILE A 251 -9.54 -19.20 14.63
CA ILE A 251 -9.66 -18.82 16.05
C ILE A 251 -11.09 -18.36 16.39
N ILE A 252 -11.71 -17.55 15.53
CA ILE A 252 -13.08 -17.04 15.76
C ILE A 252 -14.13 -18.16 15.71
N LYS A 253 -13.86 -19.25 14.97
CA LYS A 253 -14.78 -20.40 14.85
C LYS A 253 -14.67 -21.42 15.99
N LEU A 254 -13.74 -21.26 16.94
CA LEU A 254 -13.58 -22.20 18.06
C LEU A 254 -14.74 -22.06 19.05
N PRO A 255 -15.38 -23.18 19.48
CA PRO A 255 -16.47 -23.15 20.43
C PRO A 255 -15.95 -22.75 21.81
N GLY A 256 -16.26 -21.51 22.24
CA GLY A 256 -15.79 -20.93 23.52
C GLY A 256 -15.58 -19.42 23.51
N VAL A 257 -15.70 -18.75 22.35
CA VAL A 257 -15.54 -17.29 22.19
C VAL A 257 -16.88 -16.55 22.03
N SER A 258 -18.02 -17.24 22.23
CA SER A 258 -19.37 -16.67 22.22
C SER A 258 -19.87 -16.31 23.61
#